data_AF-C6XSX7-F1
#
_entry.id   AF-C6XSX7-F1
#
_cell.length_a   1.000
_cell.length_b   1.000
_cell.length_c   1.000
_cell.angle_alpha   90.00
_cell.angle_beta   90.00
_cell.angle_gamma   90.00
#
_symmetry.space_group_name_H-M   'P 1'
#
loop_
_entity.id
_entity.type
_entity.pdbx_description
1 polymer ?
#
loop_
_entity_poly.entity_id
_entity_poly.type
_entity_poly.pdbx_seq_one_letter_code
_entity_poly.pdbx_strand_id
1 'polypeptide(L)'
;MKKQKLQQQEFEIRIELNGASKTIKISPNETTDGVEFFNCNINDINITQIRKEKDGDWEQIWGKLDPHTVNVIGAAITAKIG
;
A
#
# COMPACT_ATOMS: atom_id res chain seq x y z
N MET A 1 -23.40 6.20 4.20
CA MET A 1 -22.34 6.77 3.33
C MET A 1 -21.02 6.98 4.10
N LYS A 2 -20.45 5.96 4.78
CA LYS A 2 -19.23 6.14 5.61
C LYS A 2 -17.99 5.37 5.13
N LYS A 3 -18.14 4.33 4.30
CA LYS A 3 -17.00 3.48 3.88
C LYS A 3 -16.08 4.15 2.86
N GLN A 4 -16.62 4.98 1.97
CA GLN A 4 -15.89 5.56 0.85
C GLN A 4 -14.84 6.63 1.26
N LYS A 5 -14.98 7.25 2.44
CA LYS A 5 -14.00 8.24 2.93
C LYS A 5 -12.75 7.61 3.57
N LEU A 6 -12.84 6.39 4.08
CA LEU A 6 -11.72 5.72 4.74
C LEU A 6 -10.70 5.19 3.73
N GLN A 7 -11.16 4.74 2.56
CA GLN A 7 -10.29 4.21 1.50
C GLN A 7 -9.39 5.28 0.87
N GLN A 8 -9.74 6.56 0.98
CA GLN A 8 -8.97 7.68 0.42
C GLN A 8 -8.17 8.46 1.47
N GLN A 9 -8.21 8.04 2.73
CA GLN A 9 -7.47 8.72 3.79
C GLN A 9 -6.08 8.08 3.92
N GLU A 10 -5.05 8.91 4.05
CA GLU A 10 -3.71 8.42 4.35
C GLU A 10 -3.69 7.73 5.72
N PHE A 11 -2.97 6.63 5.83
CA PHE A 11 -2.81 5.90 7.10
C PHE A 11 -1.43 5.29 7.21
N GLU A 12 -1.06 4.89 8.42
CA GLU A 12 0.22 4.23 8.67
C GLU A 12 0.02 2.73 8.91
N ILE A 13 0.96 1.94 8.38
CA ILE A 13 1.13 0.54 8.72
C ILE A 13 2.52 0.33 9.32
N ARG A 14 2.66 -0.67 10.18
CA ARG A 14 3.95 -1.13 10.68
C ARG A 14 4.22 -2.51 10.11
N ILE A 15 5.37 -2.65 9.46
CA ILE A 15 5.82 -3.94 8.92
C ILE A 15 7.27 -4.20 9.32
N GLU A 16 7.66 -5.46 9.30
CA GLU A 16 9.06 -5.84 9.44
C GLU A 16 9.71 -5.88 8.05
N LEU A 17 10.76 -5.07 7.88
CA LEU A 17 11.53 -4.95 6.64
C LEU A 17 13.00 -5.17 6.98
N ASN A 18 13.61 -6.20 6.39
CA ASN A 18 15.01 -6.57 6.64
C ASN A 18 15.34 -6.71 8.15
N GLY A 19 14.43 -7.31 8.93
CA GLY A 19 14.61 -7.51 10.37
C GLY A 19 14.47 -6.24 11.22
N ALA A 20 14.03 -5.12 10.64
CA ALA A 20 13.72 -3.89 11.35
C ALA A 20 12.24 -3.53 11.19
N SER A 21 11.58 -3.20 12.29
CA SER A 21 10.25 -2.59 12.23
C SER A 21 10.31 -1.23 11.54
N LYS A 22 9.51 -1.05 10.50
CA LYS A 22 9.36 0.21 9.75
C LYS A 22 7.92 0.64 9.77
N THR A 23 7.70 1.93 9.98
CA THR A 23 6.41 2.58 9.73
C THR A 23 6.39 3.02 8.28
N ILE A 24 5.36 2.61 7.54
CA ILE A 24 5.11 3.03 6.17
C ILE A 24 3.82 3.83 6.17
N LYS A 25 3.90 5.06 5.65
CA LYS A 25 2.73 5.87 5.35
C LYS A 25 2.16 5.43 4.01
N ILE A 26 0.88 5.07 4.02
CA ILE A 26 0.13 4.64 2.86
C ILE A 26 -0.76 5.80 2.41
N SER A 27 -0.59 6.23 1.17
CA SER A 27 -1.41 7.26 0.53
C SER A 27 -2.13 6.64 -0.66
N PRO A 28 -3.43 6.31 -0.52
CA PRO A 28 -4.26 5.81 -1.61
C PRO A 28 -4.34 6.84 -2.74
N ASN A 29 -4.35 6.38 -3.98
CA ASN A 29 -4.40 7.22 -5.16
C ASN A 29 -5.09 6.46 -6.31
N GLU A 30 -5.51 7.17 -7.35
CA GLU A 30 -6.27 6.59 -8.46
C GLU A 30 -5.71 7.08 -9.80
N THR A 31 -5.62 6.20 -10.79
CA THR A 31 -5.35 6.60 -12.18
C THR A 31 -6.58 7.30 -12.77
N THR A 32 -6.39 8.08 -13.84
CA THR A 32 -7.51 8.74 -14.56
C THR A 32 -8.59 7.76 -15.02
N ASP A 33 -8.20 6.52 -15.28
CA ASP A 33 -9.04 5.39 -15.68
C ASP A 33 -9.71 4.63 -14.50
N GLY A 34 -9.57 5.15 -13.27
CA GLY A 34 -10.27 4.63 -12.10
C GLY A 34 -9.59 3.44 -11.42
N VAL A 35 -8.30 3.24 -11.66
CA VAL A 35 -7.54 2.14 -11.05
C VAL A 35 -6.84 2.62 -9.79
N GLU A 36 -7.25 2.09 -8.64
CA GLU A 36 -6.68 2.43 -7.34
C GLU A 36 -5.27 1.82 -7.18
N PHE A 37 -4.35 2.60 -6.62
CA PHE A 37 -3.03 2.16 -6.22
C PHE A 37 -2.60 2.88 -4.94
N PHE A 38 -1.60 2.36 -4.26
CA PHE A 38 -1.17 2.85 -2.96
C PHE A 38 0.29 3.28 -3.02
N ASN A 39 0.52 4.55 -2.73
CA ASN A 39 1.87 5.05 -2.50
C ASN A 39 2.34 4.62 -1.11
N CYS A 40 3.49 3.98 -1.03
CA CYS A 40 4.11 3.56 0.22
C CYS A 40 5.31 4.46 0.50
N ASN A 41 5.25 5.22 1.59
CA ASN A 41 6.24 6.24 1.92
C ASN A 41 6.92 5.93 3.25
N ILE A 42 8.25 6.10 3.29
CA ILE A 42 9.05 6.05 4.52
C ILE A 42 9.73 7.40 4.67
N ASN A 43 9.56 8.07 5.80
CA ASN A 43 10.06 9.43 6.03
C ASN A 43 9.69 10.38 4.87
N ASP A 44 8.42 10.35 4.46
CA ASP A 44 7.84 11.10 3.33
C ASP A 44 8.43 10.80 1.94
N ILE A 45 9.39 9.89 1.82
CA ILE A 45 9.95 9.44 0.55
C ILE A 45 9.12 8.25 0.04
N ASN A 46 8.57 8.35 -1.16
CA ASN A 46 7.91 7.22 -1.80
C ASN A 46 8.94 6.14 -2.14
N ILE A 47 8.79 4.96 -1.55
CA ILE A 47 9.69 3.81 -1.75
C ILE A 47 9.14 2.83 -2.77
N THR A 48 7.81 2.78 -2.91
CA THR A 48 7.12 1.92 -3.86
C THR A 48 5.68 2.39 -4.08
N GLN A 49 5.10 1.92 -5.17
CA GLN A 49 3.68 1.93 -5.41
C GLN A 49 3.21 0.49 -5.62
N ILE A 50 2.12 0.12 -4.95
CA ILE A 50 1.53 -1.21 -5.09
C ILE A 50 0.04 -1.12 -5.43
N ARG A 51 -0.48 -2.13 -6.10
CA ARG A 51 -1.88 -2.25 -6.49
C ARG A 51 -2.39 -3.63 -6.13
N LYS A 52 -3.68 -3.73 -5.82
CA LYS A 52 -4.38 -5.01 -5.72
C LYS A 52 -4.96 -5.38 -7.09
N GLU A 53 -4.54 -6.51 -7.62
CA GLU A 53 -5.06 -7.07 -8.86
C GLU A 53 -6.47 -7.65 -8.68
N LYS A 54 -7.14 -7.92 -9.80
CA LYS A 54 -8.50 -8.48 -9.82
C LYS A 54 -8.58 -9.86 -9.18
N ASP A 55 -7.52 -10.65 -9.30
CA ASP A 55 -7.39 -11.98 -8.71
C ASP A 55 -7.12 -11.93 -7.19
N GLY A 56 -6.88 -10.73 -6.65
CA GLY A 56 -6.70 -10.47 -5.22
C GLY A 56 -5.23 -10.38 -4.78
N ASP A 57 -4.30 -10.70 -5.68
CA ASP A 57 -2.87 -10.57 -5.47
C ASP A 57 -2.43 -9.09 -5.41
N TRP A 58 -1.32 -8.84 -4.73
CA TRP A 58 -0.72 -7.51 -4.65
C TRP A 58 0.52 -7.44 -5.53
N GLU A 59 0.56 -6.44 -6.41
CA GLU A 59 1.67 -6.22 -7.33
C GLU A 59 2.32 -4.85 -7.13
N GLN A 60 3.63 -4.82 -7.33
CA GLN A 60 4.41 -3.58 -7.36
C GLN A 60 4.38 -2.99 -8.76
N ILE A 61 3.88 -1.76 -8.88
CA ILE A 61 3.85 -1.02 -10.15
C ILE A 61 5.01 -0.03 -10.29
N TRP A 62 5.63 0.36 -9.17
CA TRP A 62 6.83 1.20 -9.13
C TRP A 62 7.68 0.92 -7.89
N GLY A 63 8.99 1.09 -8.02
CA GLY A 63 9.97 0.88 -6.95
C GLY A 63 10.74 -0.41 -7.12
N LYS A 64 11.43 -0.84 -6.05
CA LYS A 64 12.24 -2.06 -6.04
C LYS A 64 12.12 -2.74 -4.69
N LEU A 65 11.06 -3.52 -4.52
CA LEU A 65 10.85 -4.38 -3.35
C LEU A 65 10.73 -5.82 -3.84
N ASP A 66 11.13 -6.76 -2.99
CA ASP A 66 10.93 -8.17 -3.31
C ASP A 66 9.44 -8.56 -3.19
N PRO A 67 9.00 -9.63 -3.89
CA PRO A 67 7.59 -10.05 -3.88
C PRO A 67 7.04 -10.38 -2.50
N HIS A 68 7.87 -10.86 -1.56
CA HIS A 68 7.42 -11.17 -0.21
C HIS A 68 7.07 -9.88 0.53
N THR A 69 7.92 -8.86 0.46
CA THR A 69 7.67 -7.53 1.02
C THR A 69 6.39 -6.90 0.45
N VAL A 70 6.18 -6.97 -0.87
CA VAL A 70 4.97 -6.44 -1.53
C VAL A 70 3.71 -7.08 -0.95
N ASN A 71 3.71 -8.41 -0.79
CA ASN A 71 2.60 -9.14 -0.21
C ASN A 71 2.35 -8.77 1.25
N VAL A 72 3.41 -8.58 2.05
CA VAL A 72 3.29 -8.15 3.46
C VAL A 72 2.64 -6.76 3.54
N ILE A 73 3.08 -5.81 2.73
CA ILE A 73 2.47 -4.46 2.66
C ILE A 73 1.00 -4.58 2.24
N GLY A 74 0.71 -5.32 1.17
CA GLY A 74 -0.64 -5.49 0.65
C GLY A 74 -1.61 -6.14 1.65
N ALA A 75 -1.15 -7.15 2.38
CA ALA A 75 -1.92 -7.78 3.45
C ALA A 75 -2.21 -6.77 4.58
N ALA A 76 -1.24 -5.97 4.99
CA ALA A 76 -1.41 -4.94 6.02
C ALA A 76 -2.39 -3.84 5.57
N ILE A 77 -2.33 -3.41 4.31
CA ILE A 77 -3.33 -2.49 3.72
C ILE A 77 -4.72 -3.12 3.78
N THR A 78 -4.86 -4.36 3.29
CA THR A 78 -6.15 -5.09 3.28
C THR A 78 -6.75 -5.17 4.69
N ALA A 79 -5.95 -5.49 5.70
CA ALA A 79 -6.39 -5.57 7.08
C ALA A 79 -6.78 -4.21 7.69
N LYS A 80 -6.31 -3.10 7.12
CA LYS A 80 -6.60 -1.74 7.61
C LYS A 80 -7.87 -1.15 6.99
N ILE A 81 -8.14 -1.47 5.72
CA ILE A 81 -9.27 -0.93 4.95
C ILE A 81 -10.47 -1.89 4.85
N GLY A 82 -10.26 -3.19 5.07
CA GLY A 82 -11.30 -4.22 5.11
C GLY A 82 -12.00 -4.30 6.46
#